data_AF-A0A3C1G2B1-F1
#
_entry.id   AF-A0A3C1G2B1-F1
#
_cell.length_a   1.000
_cell.length_b   1.000
_cell.length_c   1.000
_cell.angle_alpha   90.00
_cell.angle_beta   90.00
_cell.angle_gamma   90.00
#
_symmetry.space_group_name_H-M   'P 1'
#
loop_
_entity.id
_entity.type
_entity.pdbx_description
1 polymer ?
#
loop_
_entity_poly.entity_id
_entity_poly.type
_entity_poly.pdbx_seq_one_letter_code
_entity_poly.pdbx_strand_id
1 'polypeptide(L)'
;MTQPPIQYRKATPADFEGILLLQNRNLLTTLTGQDPSQGFISIEFTREQLHRINNELGIFVALQDKAVIGYLMAESLEFAVGSPLIAHMLKRLKDFVFEGIALSSSCLFVYGPVCIDKQHRGRGILEGLFGIMKETLKDDYDVG
;
A
#
# COMPACT_ATOMS: atom_id res chain seq x y z
N MET A 1 -12.42 -28.23 -6.35
CA MET A 1 -13.06 -27.05 -5.73
C MET A 1 -12.27 -25.83 -6.16
N THR A 2 -12.86 -24.95 -6.96
CA THR A 2 -12.22 -23.69 -7.39
C THR A 2 -12.22 -22.73 -6.22
N GLN A 3 -11.06 -22.11 -5.94
CA GLN A 3 -11.01 -21.08 -4.91
C GLN A 3 -11.89 -19.88 -5.30
N PRO A 4 -12.49 -19.19 -4.33
CA PRO A 4 -13.34 -18.03 -4.59
C PRO A 4 -12.53 -16.91 -5.25
N PRO A 5 -13.17 -16.08 -6.10
CA PRO A 5 -12.49 -14.99 -6.78
C PRO A 5 -11.99 -13.95 -5.78
N ILE A 6 -10.85 -13.33 -6.09
CA ILE A 6 -10.30 -12.22 -5.32
C ILE A 6 -10.95 -10.93 -5.80
N GLN A 7 -11.48 -10.15 -4.86
CA GLN A 7 -12.05 -8.84 -5.12
C GLN A 7 -11.06 -7.74 -4.71
N TYR A 8 -10.89 -6.73 -5.56
CA TYR A 8 -10.06 -5.55 -5.29
C TYR A 8 -10.92 -4.31 -5.22
N ARG A 9 -10.72 -3.47 -4.19
CA ARG A 9 -11.43 -2.19 -4.04
C ARG A 9 -10.72 -1.27 -3.04
N LYS A 10 -11.10 0.02 -3.03
CA LYS A 10 -10.78 0.92 -1.92
C LYS A 10 -11.41 0.39 -0.61
N ALA A 11 -10.69 0.53 0.48
CA ALA A 11 -11.08 0.07 1.80
C ALA A 11 -12.24 0.90 2.34
N THR A 12 -13.05 0.25 3.15
CA THR A 12 -14.11 0.86 3.96
C THR A 12 -13.74 0.67 5.43
N PRO A 13 -14.37 1.40 6.37
CA PRO A 13 -14.12 1.18 7.80
C PRO A 13 -14.38 -0.25 8.29
N ALA A 14 -15.17 -1.05 7.56
CA ALA A 14 -15.40 -2.45 7.87
C ALA A 14 -14.17 -3.34 7.63
N ASP A 15 -13.21 -2.91 6.81
CA ASP A 15 -12.00 -3.68 6.48
C ASP A 15 -10.86 -3.46 7.48
N PHE A 16 -10.96 -2.43 8.33
CA PHE A 16 -9.85 -1.97 9.16
C PHE A 16 -9.40 -3.02 10.16
N GLU A 17 -10.34 -3.78 10.73
CA GLU A 17 -9.99 -4.91 11.59
C GLU A 17 -9.19 -5.97 10.83
N GLY A 18 -9.60 -6.31 9.60
CA GLY A 18 -8.88 -7.25 8.75
C GLY A 18 -7.47 -6.76 8.36
N ILE A 19 -7.32 -5.46 8.08
CA ILE A 19 -6.02 -4.83 7.80
C ILE A 19 -5.11 -4.92 9.02
N LEU A 20 -5.60 -4.57 10.22
CA LEU A 20 -4.81 -4.62 11.46
C LEU A 20 -4.41 -6.05 11.82
N LEU A 21 -5.31 -7.03 11.64
CA LEU A 21 -5.00 -8.45 11.84
C LEU A 21 -3.90 -8.92 10.87
N LEU A 22 -4.00 -8.54 9.60
CA LEU A 22 -3.00 -8.90 8.59
C LEU A 22 -1.65 -8.23 8.85
N GLN A 23 -1.65 -6.95 9.22
CA GLN A 23 -0.47 -6.20 9.66
C GLN A 23 0.22 -6.94 10.80
N ASN A 24 -0.50 -7.23 11.89
CA ASN A 24 0.07 -7.83 13.10
C ASN A 24 0.72 -9.19 12.83
N ARG A 25 0.18 -9.98 11.91
CA ARG A 25 0.78 -11.26 11.49
C ARG A 25 2.08 -11.11 10.68
N ASN A 26 2.36 -9.90 10.18
CA ASN A 26 3.50 -9.59 9.32
C ASN A 26 4.40 -8.48 9.91
N LEU A 27 4.14 -8.00 11.12
CA LEU A 27 4.97 -7.00 11.80
C LEU A 27 6.32 -7.61 12.19
N LEU A 28 7.40 -6.87 11.97
CA LEU A 28 8.76 -7.28 12.33
C LEU A 28 8.88 -7.72 13.80
N THR A 29 8.19 -7.04 14.71
CA THR A 29 8.16 -7.35 16.15
C THR A 29 7.50 -8.70 16.45
N THR A 30 6.60 -9.18 15.59
CA THR A 30 5.88 -10.45 15.74
C THR A 30 6.58 -11.61 15.02
N LEU A 31 7.56 -11.31 14.16
CA LEU A 31 8.26 -12.29 13.33
C LEU A 31 9.44 -12.99 14.04
N THR A 32 9.43 -13.09 15.37
CA THR A 32 10.47 -13.81 16.11
C THR A 32 10.59 -15.26 15.61
N GLY A 33 11.75 -15.61 15.04
CA GLY A 33 12.01 -16.92 14.44
C GLY A 33 11.51 -17.11 13.01
N GLN A 34 11.02 -16.07 12.33
CA GLN A 34 10.66 -16.13 10.91
C GLN A 34 11.75 -15.59 10.01
N ASP A 35 11.85 -16.14 8.80
CA ASP A 35 12.85 -15.75 7.81
C ASP A 35 12.60 -14.31 7.33
N PRO A 36 13.53 -13.36 7.58
CA PRO A 36 13.41 -11.98 7.12
C PRO A 36 13.40 -11.85 5.59
N SER A 37 13.84 -12.89 4.86
CA SER A 37 13.75 -12.95 3.38
C SER A 37 12.30 -12.90 2.88
N GLN A 38 11.34 -13.28 3.73
CA GLN A 38 9.93 -13.30 3.38
C GLN A 38 9.27 -11.92 3.44
N GLY A 39 10.01 -10.86 3.76
CA GLY A 39 9.46 -9.51 3.86
C GLY A 39 8.54 -9.32 5.07
N PHE A 40 8.48 -8.08 5.54
CA PHE A 40 7.80 -7.71 6.77
C PHE A 40 7.33 -6.26 6.73
N ILE A 41 6.40 -5.94 7.62
CA ILE A 41 5.98 -4.56 7.88
C ILE A 41 6.75 -4.07 9.10
N SER A 42 7.34 -2.88 9.00
CA SER A 42 8.06 -2.21 10.09
C SER A 42 7.25 -1.10 10.75
N ILE A 43 6.10 -0.74 10.17
CA ILE A 43 5.23 0.33 10.65
C ILE A 43 3.93 -0.29 11.16
N GLU A 44 3.64 -0.05 12.44
CA GLU A 44 2.37 -0.41 13.05
C GLU A 44 1.39 0.75 12.89
N PHE A 45 0.25 0.50 12.23
CA PHE A 45 -0.84 1.45 12.12
C PHE A 45 -1.91 1.20 13.18
N THR A 46 -2.52 2.27 13.67
CA THR A 46 -3.75 2.26 14.46
C THR A 46 -4.97 2.45 13.55
N ARG A 47 -6.17 2.14 14.07
CA ARG A 47 -7.43 2.37 13.36
C ARG A 47 -7.62 3.83 12.93
N GLU A 48 -7.21 4.78 13.76
CA GLU A 48 -7.29 6.22 13.50
C GLU A 48 -6.33 6.63 12.37
N GLN A 49 -5.15 6.01 12.30
CA GLN A 49 -4.23 6.20 11.17
C GLN A 49 -4.84 5.62 9.89
N LEU A 50 -5.42 4.42 9.93
CA LEU A 50 -6.10 3.84 8.76
C LEU A 50 -7.24 4.74 8.27
N HIS A 51 -8.01 5.35 9.17
CA HIS A 51 -9.02 6.35 8.80
C HIS A 51 -8.42 7.53 8.05
N ARG A 52 -7.32 8.11 8.57
CA ARG A 52 -6.67 9.27 7.95
C ARG A 52 -6.11 8.94 6.57
N ILE A 53 -5.37 7.84 6.46
CA ILE A 53 -4.76 7.38 5.20
C ILE A 53 -5.86 7.07 4.17
N ASN A 54 -6.92 6.39 4.58
CA ASN A 54 -7.99 6.03 3.66
C ASN A 54 -8.80 7.24 3.13
N ASN A 55 -8.88 8.31 3.94
CA ASN A 55 -9.52 9.57 3.58
C ASN A 55 -8.63 10.49 2.73
N GLU A 56 -7.34 10.23 2.69
CA GLU A 56 -6.38 10.95 1.84
C GLU A 56 -6.42 10.31 0.44
N LEU A 57 -5.38 9.59 -0.02
CA LEU A 57 -5.46 8.91 -1.31
C LEU A 57 -6.19 7.57 -1.23
N GLY A 58 -5.87 6.76 -0.22
CA GLY A 58 -6.64 5.56 0.06
C GLY A 58 -5.84 4.37 0.56
N ILE A 59 -6.58 3.42 1.10
CA ILE A 59 -6.11 2.06 1.32
C ILE A 59 -6.86 1.18 0.33
N PHE A 60 -6.14 0.32 -0.39
CA PHE A 60 -6.70 -0.63 -1.34
C PHE A 60 -6.56 -2.02 -0.77
N VAL A 61 -7.62 -2.81 -0.84
CA VAL A 61 -7.68 -4.15 -0.24
C VAL A 61 -7.98 -5.22 -1.29
N ALA A 62 -7.37 -6.38 -1.09
CA ALA A 62 -7.68 -7.62 -1.77
C ALA A 62 -8.45 -8.52 -0.79
N LEU A 63 -9.63 -8.98 -1.20
CA LEU A 63 -10.55 -9.76 -0.39
C LEU A 63 -10.79 -11.13 -1.03
N GLN A 64 -10.76 -12.18 -0.22
CA GLN A 64 -11.21 -13.51 -0.59
C GLN A 64 -12.11 -14.04 0.52
N ASP A 65 -13.34 -14.46 0.18
CA ASP A 65 -14.37 -14.85 1.15
C ASP A 65 -14.61 -13.81 2.28
N LYS A 66 -14.55 -12.52 1.93
CA LYS A 66 -14.65 -11.37 2.85
C LYS A 66 -13.46 -11.19 3.80
N ALA A 67 -12.46 -12.06 3.76
CA ALA A 67 -11.21 -11.88 4.49
C ALA A 67 -10.26 -10.96 3.72
N VAL A 68 -9.64 -10.00 4.40
CA VAL A 68 -8.56 -9.17 3.84
C VAL A 68 -7.32 -10.05 3.72
N ILE A 69 -6.93 -10.36 2.48
CA ILE A 69 -5.74 -11.18 2.17
C ILE A 69 -4.57 -10.34 1.66
N GLY A 70 -4.80 -9.06 1.40
CA GLY A 70 -3.75 -8.11 1.08
C GLY A 70 -4.25 -6.67 1.15
N TYR A 71 -3.33 -5.75 1.41
CA TYR A 71 -3.57 -4.32 1.30
C TYR A 71 -2.37 -3.56 0.76
N LEU A 72 -2.65 -2.40 0.19
CA LEU A 72 -1.68 -1.41 -0.26
C LEU A 72 -2.20 -0.03 0.18
N MET A 73 -1.32 0.83 0.68
CA MET A 73 -1.66 2.21 1.03
C MET A 73 -1.07 3.16 -0.02
N ALA A 74 -1.78 4.24 -0.34
CA ALA A 74 -1.28 5.34 -1.16
C ALA A 74 -1.38 6.64 -0.37
N GLU A 75 -0.39 7.52 -0.54
CA GLU A 75 -0.31 8.82 0.13
C GLU A 75 0.28 9.88 -0.81
N SER A 76 -0.18 11.12 -0.73
CA SER A 76 0.51 12.25 -1.37
C SER A 76 1.90 12.45 -0.77
N LEU A 77 2.79 13.10 -1.54
CA LEU A 77 4.13 13.42 -1.04
C LEU A 77 4.06 14.30 0.21
N GLU A 78 3.15 15.28 0.22
CA GLU A 78 2.89 16.21 1.33
C GLU A 78 2.53 15.47 2.61
N PHE A 79 1.69 14.44 2.51
CA PHE A 79 1.32 13.61 3.65
C PHE A 79 2.48 12.72 4.11
N ALA A 80 3.26 12.20 3.16
CA ALA A 80 4.38 11.29 3.41
C ALA A 80 5.67 12.00 3.92
N VAL A 81 5.78 13.34 3.85
CA VAL A 81 6.98 14.11 4.26
C VAL A 81 7.38 13.87 5.73
N GLY A 82 6.47 13.38 6.58
CA GLY A 82 6.80 12.98 7.95
C GLY A 82 7.90 11.89 8.05
N SER A 83 8.16 11.16 6.96
CA SER A 83 9.24 10.16 6.88
C SER A 83 10.57 10.78 6.41
N PRO A 84 11.67 10.62 7.17
CA PRO A 84 13.00 11.05 6.74
C PRO A 84 13.46 10.42 5.42
N LEU A 85 13.00 9.19 5.13
CA LEU A 85 13.29 8.50 3.87
C LEU A 85 12.64 9.22 2.69
N ILE A 86 11.34 9.51 2.79
CA ILE A 86 10.59 10.22 1.74
C ILE A 86 11.19 11.61 1.55
N ALA A 87 11.46 12.36 2.62
CA ALA A 87 12.10 13.66 2.53
C ALA A 87 13.48 13.60 1.81
N HIS A 88 14.25 12.53 1.98
CA HIS A 88 15.50 12.33 1.25
C HIS A 88 15.27 12.00 -0.24
N MET A 89 14.27 11.16 -0.54
CA MET A 89 13.88 10.86 -1.93
C MET A 89 13.43 12.12 -2.67
N LEU A 90 12.61 12.96 -2.04
CA LEU A 90 12.10 14.20 -2.61
C LEU A 90 13.20 15.16 -3.05
N LYS A 91 14.29 15.28 -2.27
CA LYS A 91 15.44 16.13 -2.60
C LYS A 91 16.13 15.76 -3.91
N ARG A 92 16.00 14.50 -4.35
CA ARG A 92 16.60 13.96 -5.56
C ARG A 92 15.64 13.96 -6.76
N LEU A 93 14.34 14.20 -6.58
CA LEU A 93 13.35 14.09 -7.67
C LEU A 93 13.64 15.00 -8.87
N LYS A 94 14.18 16.20 -8.62
CA LYS A 94 14.62 17.15 -9.66
C LYS A 94 15.69 16.59 -10.61
N ASP A 95 16.40 15.54 -10.20
CA ASP A 95 17.47 14.93 -10.98
C ASP A 95 16.95 13.79 -11.88
N PHE A 96 15.64 13.51 -11.85
CA PHE A 96 15.03 12.40 -12.59
C PHE A 96 14.02 12.86 -13.64
N VAL A 97 14.05 12.17 -14.79
CA VAL A 97 13.14 12.33 -15.91
C VAL A 97 12.47 10.98 -16.18
N PHE A 98 11.15 10.98 -16.28
CA PHE A 98 10.34 9.81 -16.61
C PHE A 98 9.49 10.12 -17.84
N GLU A 99 9.53 9.24 -18.85
CA GLU A 99 8.82 9.43 -20.13
C GLU A 99 9.08 10.81 -20.78
N GLY A 100 10.28 11.37 -20.60
CA GLY A 100 10.67 12.67 -21.13
C GLY A 100 10.21 13.88 -20.31
N ILE A 101 9.50 13.66 -19.20
CA ILE A 101 9.00 14.71 -18.30
C ILE A 101 9.83 14.70 -17.00
N ALA A 102 10.25 15.87 -16.53
CA ALA A 102 10.94 15.97 -15.25
C ALA A 102 9.98 15.63 -14.11
N LEU A 103 10.36 14.72 -13.22
CA LEU A 103 9.49 14.32 -12.10
C LEU A 103 9.16 15.49 -11.17
N SER A 104 10.03 16.50 -11.09
CA SER A 104 9.76 17.74 -10.35
C SER A 104 8.64 18.60 -10.92
N SER A 105 8.16 18.33 -12.14
CA SER A 105 7.03 19.02 -12.77
C SER A 105 5.74 18.19 -12.82
N SER A 106 5.76 16.99 -12.24
CA SER A 106 4.62 16.05 -12.22
C SER A 106 3.88 16.10 -10.88
N CYS A 107 2.58 15.81 -10.90
CA CYS A 107 1.81 15.51 -9.70
C CYS A 107 2.15 14.08 -9.26
N LEU A 108 2.86 13.94 -8.14
CA LEU A 108 3.39 12.67 -7.67
C LEU A 108 2.66 12.16 -6.42
N PHE A 109 2.53 10.85 -6.31
CA PHE A 109 2.19 10.18 -5.05
C PHE A 109 3.19 9.09 -4.74
N VAL A 110 3.11 8.54 -3.52
CA VAL A 110 3.84 7.33 -3.14
C VAL A 110 2.86 6.27 -2.67
N TYR A 111 3.21 5.02 -2.90
CA TYR A 111 2.49 3.90 -2.31
C TYR A 111 3.40 3.13 -1.35
N GLY A 112 2.76 2.56 -0.34
CA GLY A 112 3.39 1.75 0.67
C GLY A 112 2.84 2.07 2.06
N PRO A 113 2.88 1.08 2.98
CA PRO A 113 3.39 -0.27 2.74
C PRO A 113 2.39 -1.16 2.02
N VAL A 114 2.91 -2.27 1.48
CA VAL A 114 2.14 -3.37 0.89
C VAL A 114 2.26 -4.57 1.81
N CYS A 115 1.14 -5.16 2.19
CA CYS A 115 1.11 -6.40 2.97
C CYS A 115 0.23 -7.42 2.26
N ILE A 116 0.76 -8.62 2.04
CA ILE A 116 0.02 -9.74 1.43
C ILE A 116 0.16 -10.94 2.36
N ASP A 117 -0.96 -11.59 2.67
CA ASP A 117 -1.00 -12.81 3.46
C ASP A 117 -0.06 -13.85 2.85
N LYS A 118 0.79 -14.45 3.68
CA LYS A 118 1.87 -15.33 3.23
C LYS A 118 1.38 -16.50 2.38
N GLN A 119 0.19 -17.03 2.69
CA GLN A 119 -0.40 -18.15 1.96
C GLN A 119 -0.92 -17.75 0.58
N HIS A 120 -1.02 -16.45 0.32
CA HIS A 120 -1.60 -15.88 -0.89
C HIS A 120 -0.56 -15.19 -1.80
N ARG A 121 0.72 -15.22 -1.43
CA ARG A 121 1.81 -14.65 -2.23
C ARG A 121 2.09 -15.49 -3.48
N GLY A 122 2.65 -14.85 -4.51
CA GLY A 122 2.91 -15.49 -5.80
C GLY A 122 1.66 -15.73 -6.66
N ARG A 123 0.54 -15.07 -6.31
CA ARG A 123 -0.78 -15.25 -6.96
C ARG A 123 -1.29 -14.02 -7.70
N GLY A 124 -0.42 -13.05 -7.99
CA GLY A 124 -0.81 -11.83 -8.72
C GLY A 124 -1.57 -10.78 -7.89
N ILE A 125 -1.56 -10.89 -6.54
CA ILE A 125 -2.36 -9.99 -5.68
C ILE A 125 -1.83 -8.56 -5.71
N LEU A 126 -0.51 -8.39 -5.78
CA LEU A 126 0.10 -7.08 -5.82
C LEU A 126 -0.35 -6.32 -7.07
N GLU A 127 -0.32 -6.99 -8.21
CA GLU A 127 -0.72 -6.49 -9.51
C GLU A 127 -2.19 -6.05 -9.51
N GLY A 128 -3.08 -6.82 -8.87
CA GLY A 128 -4.48 -6.43 -8.69
C GLY A 128 -4.67 -5.21 -7.78
N LEU A 129 -3.91 -5.13 -6.68
CA LEU A 129 -3.91 -3.96 -5.79
C LEU A 129 -3.41 -2.70 -6.49
N PHE A 130 -2.32 -2.81 -7.26
CA PHE A 130 -1.82 -1.71 -8.10
C PHE A 130 -2.85 -1.30 -9.16
N GLY A 131 -3.49 -2.26 -9.81
CA GLY A 131 -4.50 -1.98 -10.84
C GLY A 131 -5.61 -1.07 -10.31
N ILE A 132 -6.19 -1.40 -9.16
CA ILE A 132 -7.24 -0.58 -8.57
C ILE A 132 -6.72 0.77 -8.05
N MET A 133 -5.53 0.81 -7.48
CA MET A 133 -4.92 2.07 -7.02
C MET A 133 -4.71 3.03 -8.21
N LYS A 134 -4.05 2.55 -9.28
CA LYS A 134 -3.79 3.36 -10.47
C LYS A 134 -5.09 3.85 -11.09
N GLU A 135 -6.08 2.97 -11.24
CA GLU A 135 -7.39 3.36 -11.79
C GLU A 135 -8.09 4.42 -10.93
N THR A 136 -7.89 4.39 -9.61
CA THR A 136 -8.48 5.36 -8.67
C THR A 136 -7.78 6.72 -8.71
N LEU A 137 -6.46 6.75 -8.96
CA LEU A 137 -5.63 7.97 -8.85
C LEU A 137 -5.26 8.61 -10.20
N LYS A 138 -5.56 7.94 -11.33
CA LYS A 138 -5.11 8.35 -12.67
C LYS A 138 -5.54 9.75 -13.11
N ASP A 139 -6.63 10.27 -12.56
CA ASP A 139 -7.18 11.57 -12.97
C ASP A 139 -6.55 12.72 -12.17
N ASP A 140 -5.96 12.43 -11.01
CA ASP A 140 -5.39 13.41 -10.07
C ASP A 140 -3.86 13.39 -10.03
N TYR A 141 -3.23 12.29 -10.43
CA TYR A 141 -1.78 12.07 -10.33
C TYR A 141 -1.16 11.53 -11.62
N ASP A 142 0.04 12.04 -11.94
CA ASP A 142 0.78 11.66 -13.14
C ASP A 142 1.64 10.40 -12.91
N VAL A 143 2.32 10.32 -11.76
CA VAL A 143 3.33 9.28 -11.48
C VAL A 143 3.31 8.89 -9.99
N GLY A 144 3.46 7.59 -9.71
CA GLY A 144 3.62 7.03 -8.36
C GLY A 144 3.96 5.55 -8.34
#